data_AF-Q2H1D8-F1
#
_entry.id   AF-Q2H1D8-F1
#
_cell.length_a   1.000
_cell.length_b   1.000
_cell.length_c   1.000
_cell.angle_alpha   90.00
_cell.angle_beta   90.00
_cell.angle_gamma   90.00
#
_symmetry.space_group_name_H-M   'P 1'
#
loop_
_entity.id
_entity.type
_entity.pdbx_description
1 polymer ?
#
loop_
_entity_poly.entity_id
_entity_poly.type
_entity_poly.pdbx_seq_one_letter_code
_entity_poly.pdbx_strand_id
1 'polypeptide(L)'
;MASLLRQIVAGPRVKHQETGLDLCYVTPNIIATSGPSQTYPQRAYRNPLDRLVAFLDARHPAGWAVWEFRAEGTGYPDEAVHGRVRHYPWPDHHPPPFGLVPGIVGGMRRWIGGGELGDGVDGEGGEGSGEGGDAAKD
;
A
#
# COMPACT_ATOMS: atom_id res chain seq x y z
N MET A 1 -2.14 -13.49 26.24
CA MET A 1 -2.90 -14.63 25.68
C MET A 1 -2.97 -14.65 24.16
N ALA A 2 -3.17 -13.51 23.46
CA ALA A 2 -3.33 -13.47 21.99
C ALA A 2 -2.09 -13.88 21.16
N SER A 3 -0.90 -13.93 21.75
CA SER A 3 0.35 -14.25 21.06
C SER A 3 0.46 -15.72 20.61
N LEU A 4 0.01 -16.66 21.45
CA LEU A 4 0.08 -18.10 21.18
C LEU A 4 -0.90 -18.54 20.08
N LEU A 5 -2.14 -18.05 20.12
CA LEU A 5 -3.14 -18.33 19.09
C LEU A 5 -2.72 -17.79 17.71
N ARG A 6 -2.06 -16.63 17.67
CA ARG A 6 -1.45 -16.08 16.43
C ARG A 6 -0.41 -17.01 15.83
N GLN A 7 0.36 -17.69 16.66
CA GLN A 7 1.47 -18.53 16.20
C GLN A 7 0.97 -19.84 15.57
N ILE A 8 -0.18 -20.35 16.04
CA ILE A 8 -0.79 -21.59 15.55
C ILE A 8 -1.54 -21.36 14.21
N VAL A 9 -2.24 -20.23 14.05
CA VAL A 9 -3.06 -19.95 12.86
C VAL A 9 -2.24 -19.44 11.67
N ALA A 10 -1.09 -18.81 11.91
CA ALA A 10 -0.34 -18.13 10.87
C ALA A 10 0.43 -19.06 9.90
N GLY A 11 0.53 -20.36 10.15
CA GLY A 11 1.46 -21.24 9.42
C GLY A 11 2.92 -20.77 9.57
N PRO A 12 3.91 -21.40 8.91
CA PRO A 12 5.32 -21.05 9.05
C PRO A 12 5.65 -19.74 8.31
N ARG A 13 5.08 -18.62 8.74
CA ARG A 13 5.48 -17.29 8.27
C ARG A 13 6.67 -16.81 9.09
N VAL A 14 7.77 -16.54 8.41
CA VAL A 14 8.93 -15.91 9.03
C VAL A 14 8.58 -14.45 9.29
N LYS A 15 8.19 -14.16 10.53
CA LYS A 15 7.98 -12.79 11.00
C LYS A 15 9.33 -12.06 11.01
N HIS A 16 9.31 -10.77 10.72
CA HIS A 16 10.48 -9.92 10.89
C HIS A 16 10.93 -10.00 12.35
N GLN A 17 12.18 -10.43 12.57
CA GLN A 17 12.68 -10.82 13.90
C GLN A 17 12.56 -9.71 14.95
N GLU A 18 12.67 -8.45 14.52
CA GLU A 18 12.65 -7.30 15.41
C GLU A 18 11.24 -6.74 15.68
N THR A 19 10.30 -6.90 14.74
CA THR A 19 8.98 -6.23 14.83
C THR A 19 7.85 -7.20 15.10
N GLY A 20 8.06 -8.50 14.86
CA GLY A 20 7.02 -9.52 14.93
C GLY A 20 5.92 -9.36 13.87
N LEU A 21 6.11 -8.45 12.91
CA LEU A 21 5.21 -8.23 11.77
C LEU A 21 5.50 -9.25 10.66
N ASP A 22 4.44 -9.62 9.95
CA ASP A 22 4.50 -10.36 8.69
C ASP A 22 4.93 -9.39 7.57
N LEU A 23 6.23 -9.16 7.50
CA LEU A 23 6.87 -8.13 6.68
C LEU A 23 8.26 -8.63 6.27
N CYS A 24 8.63 -8.39 5.01
CA CYS A 24 9.94 -8.76 4.46
C CYS A 24 10.47 -7.64 3.56
N TYR A 25 11.74 -7.26 3.76
CA TYR A 25 12.48 -6.46 2.79
C TYR A 25 12.90 -7.36 1.63
N VAL A 26 12.26 -7.19 0.47
CA VAL A 26 12.68 -7.82 -0.79
C VAL A 26 13.96 -7.16 -1.30
N THR A 27 14.06 -5.84 -1.09
CA THR A 27 15.27 -5.02 -1.29
C THR A 27 15.31 -3.97 -0.16
N PRO A 28 16.38 -3.17 -0.02
CA PRO A 28 16.40 -2.07 0.96
C PRO A 28 15.23 -1.09 0.82
N ASN A 29 14.65 -0.96 -0.38
CA ASN A 29 13.61 0.03 -0.70
C ASN A 29 12.24 -0.60 -1.01
N ILE A 30 12.11 -1.94 -0.98
CA ILE A 30 10.87 -2.64 -1.33
C ILE A 30 10.53 -3.61 -0.19
N ILE A 31 9.37 -3.37 0.41
CA ILE A 31 8.78 -4.22 1.43
C ILE A 31 7.59 -4.98 0.84
N ALA A 32 7.54 -6.29 1.08
CA ALA A 32 6.32 -7.08 0.95
C ALA A 32 5.74 -7.35 2.34
N THR A 33 4.45 -7.14 2.53
CA THR A 33 3.77 -7.36 3.82
C THR A 33 2.36 -7.87 3.60
N SER A 34 1.80 -8.63 4.54
CA SER A 34 0.39 -8.98 4.49
C SER A 34 -0.49 -7.76 4.78
N GLY A 35 -1.71 -7.77 4.22
CA GLY A 35 -2.66 -6.67 4.38
C GLY A 35 -2.91 -6.35 5.86
N PRO A 36 -2.60 -5.13 6.34
CA PRO A 36 -2.83 -4.76 7.72
C PRO A 36 -4.33 -4.59 7.99
N SER A 37 -4.73 -4.68 9.24
CA SER A 37 -6.14 -4.55 9.63
C SER A 37 -6.31 -3.75 10.90
N GLN A 38 -7.35 -2.91 10.92
CA GLN A 38 -7.80 -2.16 12.10
C GLN A 38 -8.92 -2.85 12.87
N THR A 39 -9.66 -3.77 12.25
CA THR A 39 -10.91 -4.33 12.79
C THR A 39 -10.74 -5.72 13.39
N TYR A 40 -11.38 -5.97 14.53
CA TYR A 40 -11.58 -7.31 15.04
C TYR A 40 -12.69 -8.00 14.20
N PRO A 41 -12.57 -9.29 13.84
CA PRO A 41 -11.59 -10.28 14.27
C PRO A 41 -10.33 -10.35 13.39
N GLN A 42 -10.23 -9.60 12.29
CA GLN A 42 -9.09 -9.70 11.37
C GLN A 42 -7.75 -9.30 12.02
N ARG A 43 -7.74 -8.36 12.99
CA ARG A 43 -6.59 -8.05 13.87
C ARG A 43 -6.04 -9.26 14.64
N ALA A 44 -6.83 -10.31 14.85
CA ALA A 44 -6.40 -11.48 15.62
C ALA A 44 -5.31 -12.26 14.86
N TYR A 45 -5.27 -12.19 13.53
CA TYR A 45 -4.34 -12.96 12.70
C TYR A 45 -3.59 -12.15 11.61
N ARG A 46 -3.96 -10.88 11.35
CA ARG A 46 -3.25 -9.95 10.44
C ARG A 46 -2.33 -8.99 11.18
N ASN A 47 -1.43 -8.33 10.44
CA ASN A 47 -0.59 -7.26 11.00
C ASN A 47 -1.47 -6.13 11.59
N PRO A 48 -1.24 -5.72 12.85
CA PRO A 48 -1.89 -4.53 13.40
C PRO A 48 -1.43 -3.30 12.62
N LEU A 49 -2.36 -2.55 12.02
CA LEU A 49 -2.01 -1.37 11.21
C LEU A 49 -1.18 -0.35 11.99
N ASP A 50 -1.55 -0.09 13.24
CA ASP A 50 -0.86 0.85 14.14
C ASP A 50 0.62 0.50 14.32
N ARG A 51 0.94 -0.80 14.41
CA ARG A 51 2.32 -1.28 14.52
C ARG A 51 3.08 -1.15 13.21
N LEU A 52 2.42 -1.40 12.08
CA LEU A 52 3.02 -1.24 10.76
C LEU A 52 3.36 0.23 10.49
N VAL A 53 2.42 1.15 10.72
CA VAL A 53 2.62 2.59 10.53
C VAL A 53 3.76 3.09 11.44
N ALA A 54 3.74 2.76 12.73
CA ALA A 54 4.81 3.15 13.65
C ALA A 54 6.20 2.63 13.22
N PHE A 55 6.27 1.41 12.67
CA PHE A 55 7.52 0.87 12.12
C PHE A 55 7.99 1.65 10.89
N LEU A 56 7.07 1.93 9.95
CA LEU A 56 7.37 2.66 8.72
C LEU A 56 7.77 4.11 9.01
N ASP A 57 7.12 4.78 9.96
CA ASP A 57 7.48 6.15 10.36
C ASP A 57 8.85 6.21 11.05
N ALA A 58 9.16 5.24 11.90
CA ALA A 58 10.44 5.19 12.60
C ALA A 58 11.60 4.86 11.65
N ARG A 59 11.38 3.99 10.65
CA ARG A 59 12.45 3.49 9.77
C ARG A 59 12.56 4.24 8.44
N HIS A 60 11.44 4.78 7.95
CA HIS A 60 11.30 5.39 6.62
C HIS A 60 10.52 6.72 6.63
N PRO A 61 10.77 7.67 7.54
CA PRO A 61 9.92 8.82 7.88
C PRO A 61 8.85 9.24 6.85
N ALA A 62 9.17 10.18 5.96
CA ALA A 62 8.29 10.59 4.86
C ALA A 62 8.52 9.78 3.57
N GLY A 63 9.39 8.77 3.61
CA GLY A 63 9.91 8.04 2.44
C GLY A 63 9.20 6.73 2.13
N TRP A 64 8.05 6.44 2.75
CA TRP A 64 7.28 5.23 2.51
C TRP A 64 5.91 5.52 1.89
N ALA A 65 5.45 4.59 1.05
CA ALA A 65 4.10 4.57 0.50
C ALA A 65 3.64 3.11 0.31
N VAL A 66 2.32 2.90 0.27
CA VAL A 66 1.67 1.60 0.13
C VAL A 66 1.08 1.48 -1.27
N TRP A 67 1.34 0.36 -1.95
CA TRP A 67 0.56 -0.06 -3.11
C TRP A 67 -0.38 -1.17 -2.65
N GLU A 68 -1.68 -0.90 -2.67
CA GLU A 68 -2.74 -1.86 -2.29
C GLU A 68 -3.31 -2.52 -3.55
N PHE A 69 -3.46 -3.84 -3.49
CA PHE A 69 -3.85 -4.66 -4.64
C PHE A 69 -5.17 -5.40 -4.45
N ARG A 70 -5.71 -5.43 -3.23
CA ARG A 70 -6.95 -6.17 -2.93
C ARG A 70 -8.18 -5.46 -3.45
N ALA A 71 -8.97 -6.14 -4.28
CA ALA A 71 -10.30 -5.66 -4.65
C ALA A 71 -11.32 -5.72 -3.51
N GLU A 72 -11.05 -6.49 -2.45
CA GLU A 72 -11.89 -6.57 -1.25
C GLU A 72 -11.75 -5.34 -0.34
N GLY A 73 -10.88 -4.40 -0.72
CA GLY A 73 -10.57 -3.18 0.01
C GLY A 73 -9.43 -3.33 1.02
N THR A 74 -8.84 -2.20 1.38
CA THR A 74 -7.77 -2.08 2.38
C THR A 74 -8.21 -2.59 3.76
N GLY A 75 -9.46 -2.32 4.15
CA GLY A 75 -9.95 -2.55 5.51
C GLY A 75 -9.51 -1.48 6.51
N TYR A 76 -9.14 -0.30 6.02
CA TYR A 76 -8.83 0.91 6.78
C TYR A 76 -8.94 2.16 5.89
N PRO A 77 -9.26 3.35 6.46
CA PRO A 77 -9.29 4.60 5.70
C PRO A 77 -7.88 5.05 5.29
N ASP A 78 -7.74 5.73 4.15
CA ASP A 78 -6.45 6.16 3.59
C ASP A 78 -5.69 7.12 4.52
N GLU A 79 -6.40 7.91 5.32
CA GLU A 79 -5.85 8.81 6.33
C GLU A 79 -5.06 8.05 7.41
N ALA A 80 -5.41 6.78 7.66
CA ALA A 80 -4.69 5.95 8.63
C ALA A 80 -3.27 5.60 8.18
N VAL A 81 -2.94 5.86 6.92
CA VAL A 81 -1.60 5.75 6.35
C VAL A 81 -1.14 7.07 5.72
N HIS A 82 -1.61 8.20 6.27
CA HIS A 82 -1.28 9.56 5.85
C HIS A 82 -1.61 9.87 4.38
N GLY A 83 -2.60 9.20 3.79
CA GLY A 83 -2.90 9.31 2.36
C GLY A 83 -1.81 8.75 1.45
N ARG A 84 -0.82 8.03 2.00
CA ARG A 84 0.31 7.44 1.27
C ARG A 84 -0.01 6.03 0.76
N VAL A 85 -1.22 5.83 0.24
CA VAL A 85 -1.65 4.55 -0.35
C VAL A 85 -2.16 4.76 -1.77
N ARG A 86 -1.83 3.83 -2.66
CA ARG A 86 -2.28 3.81 -4.04
C ARG A 86 -2.96 2.48 -4.33
N HIS A 87 -4.23 2.58 -4.72
CA HIS A 87 -5.08 1.43 -4.98
C HIS A 87 -4.96 1.01 -6.45
N TYR A 88 -4.71 -0.28 -6.64
CA TYR A 88 -4.69 -0.97 -7.92
C TYR A 88 -5.41 -2.32 -7.73
N PRO A 89 -6.74 -2.35 -7.55
CA PRO A 89 -7.45 -3.53 -7.08
C PRO A 89 -7.60 -4.63 -8.16
N TRP A 90 -7.40 -5.88 -7.77
CA TRP A 90 -7.89 -7.06 -8.51
C TRP A 90 -8.33 -8.17 -7.55
N PRO A 91 -9.21 -9.10 -7.99
CA PRO A 91 -9.73 -10.15 -7.13
C PRO A 91 -8.64 -11.09 -6.62
N ASP A 92 -8.79 -11.56 -5.38
CA ASP A 92 -7.86 -12.52 -4.80
C ASP A 92 -7.72 -13.78 -5.68
N HIS A 93 -6.52 -14.37 -5.69
CA HIS A 93 -6.14 -15.53 -6.51
C HIS A 93 -6.23 -15.35 -8.05
N HIS A 94 -6.49 -14.14 -8.54
CA HIS A 94 -6.47 -13.83 -9.98
C HIS A 94 -5.18 -13.08 -10.37
N PRO A 95 -4.71 -13.20 -11.62
CA PRO A 95 -3.68 -12.32 -12.13
C PRO A 95 -4.21 -10.88 -12.21
N PRO A 96 -3.36 -9.85 -12.04
CA PRO A 96 -3.76 -8.48 -12.29
C PRO A 96 -4.18 -8.31 -13.76
N PRO A 97 -5.25 -7.56 -14.07
CA PRO A 97 -5.50 -7.09 -15.42
C PRO A 97 -4.24 -6.43 -15.97
N PHE A 98 -3.82 -6.84 -17.18
CA PHE A 98 -2.54 -6.40 -17.74
C PHE A 98 -2.43 -4.86 -17.84
N GLY A 99 -3.55 -4.17 -18.05
CA GLY A 99 -3.61 -2.71 -18.08
C GLY A 99 -3.21 -2.01 -16.76
N LEU A 100 -3.29 -2.69 -15.61
CA LEU A 100 -2.84 -2.13 -14.33
C LEU A 100 -1.32 -2.16 -14.17
N VAL A 101 -0.67 -3.16 -14.78
CA VAL A 101 0.77 -3.43 -14.57
C VAL A 101 1.66 -2.22 -14.90
N PRO A 102 1.50 -1.52 -16.04
CA PRO A 102 2.28 -0.31 -16.32
C PRO A 102 2.10 0.80 -15.28
N GLY A 103 0.87 0.99 -14.78
CA GLY A 103 0.57 1.98 -13.74
C GLY A 103 1.27 1.66 -12.43
N ILE A 104 1.18 0.40 -11.98
CA ILE A 104 1.82 -0.09 -10.75
C ILE A 104 3.34 0.09 -10.83
N VAL A 105 3.97 -0.51 -11.84
CA VAL A 105 5.43 -0.52 -11.98
C VAL A 105 5.98 0.88 -12.24
N GLY A 106 5.30 1.67 -13.07
CA GLY A 106 5.65 3.05 -13.35
C GLY A 106 5.55 3.94 -12.11
N GLY A 107 4.48 3.80 -11.33
CA GLY A 107 4.29 4.52 -10.06
C GLY A 107 5.36 4.19 -9.03
N MET A 108 5.62 2.90 -8.80
CA MET A 108 6.69 2.45 -7.90
C MET A 108 8.05 2.99 -8.33
N ARG A 109 8.38 2.90 -9.63
CA ARG A 109 9.65 3.40 -10.18
C ARG A 109 9.81 4.91 -9.97
N ARG A 110 8.76 5.70 -10.21
CA ARG A 110 8.79 7.15 -9.99
C ARG A 110 9.04 7.48 -8.51
N TRP A 111 8.29 6.86 -7.60
CA TRP A 111 8.43 7.08 -6.16
C TRP A 111 9.83 6.74 -5.66
N ILE A 112 10.34 5.55 -6.00
CA ILE A 112 11.70 5.11 -5.61
C ILE A 112 12.76 6.06 -6.20
N GLY A 113 12.50 6.66 -7.36
CA GLY A 113 13.36 7.67 -7.98
C GLY A 113 13.28 9.07 -7.34
N GLY A 114 12.52 9.24 -6.26
CA GLY A 114 12.33 10.54 -5.59
C GLY A 114 11.28 11.44 -6.23
N GLY A 115 10.49 10.92 -7.16
CA GLY A 115 9.33 11.62 -7.72
C GLY A 115 8.15 11.67 -6.76
N GLU A 116 7.16 12.50 -7.09
CA GLU A 116 5.95 12.62 -6.29
C GLU A 116 5.10 11.33 -6.30
N LEU A 117 4.34 11.15 -5.22
CA LEU A 117 3.38 10.08 -5.10
C LEU A 117 2.14 10.41 -5.96
N GLY A 118 2.20 10.14 -7.27
CA GLY A 118 1.06 10.36 -8.17
C GLY A 118 -0.13 9.43 -7.89
N ASP A 119 -1.30 9.68 -8.46
CA ASP A 119 -2.57 9.03 -8.08
C ASP A 119 -2.66 7.52 -8.39
N GLY A 120 -3.58 6.84 -7.71
CA GLY A 120 -3.95 5.44 -7.97
C GLY A 120 -5.00 5.35 -9.08
N VAL A 121 -5.49 4.14 -9.38
CA VAL A 121 -6.52 3.97 -10.43
C VAL A 121 -7.91 4.39 -9.94
N ASP A 122 -8.15 4.33 -8.64
CA ASP A 122 -9.44 4.70 -8.02
C ASP A 122 -9.43 6.12 -7.42
N GLY A 123 -8.39 6.91 -7.67
CA GLY A 123 -8.40 8.33 -7.31
C GLY A 123 -9.42 9.05 -8.18
N GLU A 124 -10.55 9.45 -7.61
CA GLU A 124 -11.54 10.31 -8.28
C GLU A 124 -10.83 11.44 -9.02
N GLY A 125 -11.19 11.58 -10.30
CA GLY A 125 -10.49 12.42 -11.26
C GLY A 125 -10.32 13.86 -10.77
N GLY A 126 -9.07 14.28 -10.65
CA GLY A 126 -8.73 15.68 -10.86
C GLY A 126 -9.00 16.01 -12.32
N GLU A 127 -10.09 16.72 -12.60
CA GLU A 127 -10.30 17.39 -13.87
C GLU A 127 -9.06 18.20 -14.19
N GLY A 128 -8.31 17.77 -15.21
CA GLY A 128 -7.28 18.59 -15.80
C GLY A 128 -7.97 19.83 -16.36
N SER A 129 -7.76 20.97 -15.71
CA SER A 129 -8.06 22.28 -16.27
C SER A 129 -7.22 22.45 -17.53
N GLY A 130 -7.79 22.10 -18.68
CA GLY A 130 -7.25 22.50 -19.97
C GLY A 130 -7.38 24.01 -20.08
N GLU A 131 -6.29 24.74 -19.83
CA GLU A 131 -6.13 26.09 -20.35
C GLU A 131 -6.07 25.99 -21.88
N GLY A 132 -7.24 26.09 -22.51
CA GLY A 132 -7.37 26.35 -23.94
C GLY A 132 -6.85 27.75 -24.22
N GLY A 133 -5.64 27.82 -24.75
CA GLY A 133 -4.98 29.05 -25.16
C GLY A 133 -5.84 29.84 -26.14
N ASP A 134 -6.06 31.10 -25.76
CA ASP A 134 -6.51 32.17 -26.63
C ASP A 134 -5.50 32.34 -27.77
N ALA A 135 -5.95 32.11 -29.01
CA ALA A 135 -5.21 32.43 -30.21
C ALA A 135 -6.18 33.01 -31.24
N ALA A 136 -6.60 34.24 -30.97
CA ALA A 136 -6.89 35.18 -32.02
C ALA A 136 -5.66 35.33 -32.93
N LYS A 137 -5.84 35.14 -34.24
CA LYS A 137 -5.17 35.91 -35.29
C LYS A 137 -5.75 35.59 -36.67
N ASP A 138 -6.34 36.65 -37.23
CA ASP A 138 -6.39 37.09 -38.63
C ASP A 138 -6.97 36.17 -39.71
#